data_AF-A0A0G1R062-F1
#
_entry.id   AF-A0A0G1R062-F1
#
_cell.length_a   1.000
_cell.length_b   1.000
_cell.length_c   1.000
_cell.angle_alpha   90.00
_cell.angle_beta   90.00
_cell.angle_gamma   90.00
#
_symmetry.space_group_name_H-M   'P 1'
#
loop_
_entity.id
_entity.type
_entity.pdbx_description
1 polymer ?
#
loop_
_entity_poly.entity_id
_entity_poly.type
_entity_poly.pdbx_seq_one_letter_code
_entity_poly.pdbx_strand_id
1 'polypeptide(L)'
;MGNTLQKVEHLQEKILQFEEVFKRGRAVAVLIEKYQRRFEKLKTTLGAGEDSLKATIENSKNIFLEIKLNQKATTELLEEVNGIYEQARTLLESRSKLEADIAETRSSLQVSNNEIAERDQLGKEALVKINELSQLSASKYSEIETKLNDISVLETQYKEILVRLNDPENGIDANLSQSKKTRDELSAVKDEASKLHANISQLRDDALKFKENIVEAEKTSLLNRDKIEAYLNESEKQKVIISDIVGLVSDSSLAAAFKERKNELNKSVNLWLFILVISVILVSIPLFWDYYTGSHTITTPSDWWVLPLRFFVSSPLALLAIFAGKQYSTERLLQEKYAFKETTSRVHKSHVLFLMEKFPEKAEEIFFFTKNTVESILTIPFENKKTKIKFGVGSKWFGDFFNFSGEAEDIPALANEFLDKTSAKRLPLKSFKKDKPKGLKTK
;
A
#
# COMPACT_ATOMS: atom_id res chain seq x y z
N MET A 1 -106.13 67.83 -15.50
CA MET A 1 -107.35 67.63 -14.69
C MET A 1 -108.31 68.83 -14.71
N GLY A 2 -107.88 70.09 -14.89
CA GLY A 2 -108.80 71.25 -14.87
C GLY A 2 -109.81 71.35 -16.03
N ASN A 3 -109.43 70.92 -17.25
CA ASN A 3 -110.27 71.08 -18.46
C ASN A 3 -111.41 70.03 -18.59
N THR A 4 -111.34 68.94 -17.82
CA THR A 4 -112.35 67.87 -17.82
C THR A 4 -113.47 68.13 -16.81
N LEU A 5 -113.17 68.78 -15.67
CA LEU A 5 -114.17 69.11 -14.65
C LEU A 5 -115.17 70.17 -15.16
N GLN A 6 -114.65 71.22 -15.83
CA GLN A 6 -115.47 72.26 -16.47
C GLN A 6 -116.44 71.71 -17.53
N LYS A 7 -116.05 70.65 -18.26
CA LYS A 7 -116.91 70.02 -19.27
C LYS A 7 -118.04 69.20 -18.65
N VAL A 8 -117.85 68.63 -17.47
CA VAL A 8 -118.88 67.86 -16.75
C VAL A 8 -119.94 68.77 -16.14
N GLU A 9 -119.53 69.89 -15.54
CA GLU A 9 -120.46 70.89 -15.01
C GLU A 9 -121.34 71.49 -16.12
N HIS A 10 -120.74 71.81 -17.28
CA HIS A 10 -121.50 72.33 -18.43
C HIS A 10 -122.51 71.30 -19.01
N LEU A 11 -122.22 70.00 -18.89
CA LEU A 11 -123.12 68.93 -19.31
C LEU A 11 -124.35 68.79 -18.39
N GLN A 12 -124.16 68.92 -17.08
CA GLN A 12 -125.27 68.87 -16.10
C GLN A 12 -126.27 70.02 -16.30
N GLU A 13 -125.78 71.22 -16.58
CA GLU A 13 -126.63 72.41 -16.80
C GLU A 13 -127.53 72.25 -18.03
N LYS A 14 -127.04 71.61 -19.10
CA LYS A 14 -127.83 71.36 -20.32
C LYS A 14 -128.88 70.26 -20.18
N ILE A 15 -128.64 69.25 -19.34
CA ILE A 15 -129.64 68.20 -19.03
C ILE A 15 -130.87 68.84 -18.37
N LEU A 16 -130.64 69.78 -17.45
CA LEU A 16 -131.70 70.55 -16.78
C LEU A 16 -132.56 71.35 -17.77
N GLN A 17 -131.94 71.97 -18.78
CA GLN A 17 -132.67 72.67 -19.86
C GLN A 17 -133.54 71.70 -20.69
N PHE A 18 -133.06 70.48 -20.94
CA PHE A 18 -133.80 69.48 -21.70
C PHE A 18 -135.06 68.98 -20.97
N GLU A 19 -134.96 68.79 -19.65
CA GLU A 19 -136.13 68.43 -18.83
C GLU A 19 -137.22 69.51 -18.85
N GLU A 20 -136.83 70.79 -18.91
CA GLU A 20 -137.76 71.90 -18.96
C GLU A 20 -138.51 71.97 -20.31
N VAL A 21 -137.82 71.77 -21.43
CA VAL A 21 -138.43 71.71 -22.76
C VAL A 21 -139.38 70.51 -22.88
N PHE A 22 -139.02 69.34 -22.33
CA PHE A 22 -139.91 68.17 -22.29
C PHE A 22 -141.20 68.43 -21.48
N LYS A 23 -141.10 69.16 -20.36
CA LYS A 23 -142.28 69.60 -19.59
C LYS A 23 -143.18 70.52 -20.41
N ARG A 24 -142.60 71.47 -21.16
CA ARG A 24 -143.35 72.36 -22.07
C ARG A 24 -144.03 71.58 -23.19
N GLY A 25 -143.34 70.62 -23.81
CA GLY A 25 -143.90 69.74 -24.84
C GLY A 25 -145.11 68.93 -24.37
N ARG A 26 -145.07 68.37 -23.14
CA ARG A 26 -146.24 67.69 -22.54
C ARG A 26 -147.41 68.63 -22.31
N ALA A 27 -147.17 69.87 -21.88
CA ALA A 27 -148.23 70.87 -21.69
C ALA A 27 -148.93 71.22 -23.01
N VAL A 28 -148.19 71.29 -24.12
CA VAL A 28 -148.75 71.50 -25.47
C VAL A 28 -149.60 70.30 -25.94
N ALA A 29 -149.16 69.07 -25.68
CA ALA A 29 -149.96 67.87 -26.00
C ALA A 29 -151.33 67.87 -25.29
N VAL A 30 -151.36 68.29 -24.02
CA VAL A 30 -152.61 68.46 -23.24
C VAL A 30 -153.51 69.57 -23.82
N LEU A 31 -152.92 70.66 -24.32
CA LEU A 31 -153.68 71.73 -24.99
C LEU A 31 -154.32 71.22 -26.29
N ILE A 32 -153.59 70.47 -27.12
CA ILE A 32 -154.10 69.89 -28.38
C ILE A 32 -155.32 68.98 -28.10
N GLU A 33 -155.23 68.13 -27.08
CA GLU A 33 -156.34 67.26 -26.65
C GLU A 33 -157.58 68.06 -26.21
N LYS A 34 -157.37 69.16 -25.48
CA LYS A 34 -158.43 70.07 -25.04
C LYS A 34 -159.12 70.77 -26.21
N TYR A 35 -158.37 71.14 -27.25
CA TYR A 35 -158.90 71.74 -28.48
C TYR A 35 -159.73 70.75 -29.30
N GLN A 36 -159.28 69.51 -29.45
CA GLN A 36 -160.07 68.46 -30.12
C GLN A 36 -161.45 68.29 -29.48
N ARG A 37 -161.54 68.27 -28.13
CA ARG A 37 -162.83 68.19 -27.42
C ARG A 37 -163.72 69.41 -27.65
N ARG A 38 -163.14 70.62 -27.78
CA ARG A 38 -163.90 71.84 -28.08
C ARG A 38 -164.42 71.86 -29.51
N PHE A 39 -163.62 71.38 -30.46
CA PHE A 39 -164.03 71.26 -31.86
C PHE A 39 -165.22 70.30 -32.03
N GLU A 40 -165.20 69.17 -31.33
CA GLU A 40 -166.35 68.23 -31.30
C GLU A 40 -167.62 68.86 -30.68
N LYS A 41 -167.48 69.71 -29.65
CA LYS A 41 -168.62 70.48 -29.09
C LYS A 41 -169.18 71.54 -30.04
N LEU A 42 -168.34 72.13 -30.90
CA LEU A 42 -168.81 73.09 -31.92
C LEU A 42 -169.60 72.37 -33.03
N LYS A 43 -169.19 71.15 -33.38
CA LYS A 43 -169.86 70.34 -34.40
C LYS A 43 -171.30 69.96 -34.01
N THR A 44 -171.59 69.78 -32.73
CA THR A 44 -172.92 69.42 -32.23
C THR A 44 -173.87 70.60 -32.01
N THR A 45 -173.37 71.85 -32.00
CA THR A 45 -174.17 73.07 -31.74
C THR A 45 -174.66 73.78 -33.01
N LEU A 46 -174.36 73.26 -34.19
CA LEU A 46 -174.65 73.86 -35.51
C LEU A 46 -176.10 73.68 -36.01
N GLY A 47 -177.10 73.65 -35.13
CA GLY A 47 -178.50 73.34 -35.46
C GLY A 47 -179.58 74.13 -34.73
N ALA A 48 -179.53 75.47 -34.65
CA ALA A 48 -180.68 76.33 -34.32
C ALA A 48 -180.44 77.83 -34.60
N GLY A 49 -181.25 78.45 -35.49
CA GLY A 49 -181.66 79.88 -35.47
C GLY A 49 -180.60 81.00 -35.66
N GLU A 50 -180.98 82.04 -36.42
CA GLU A 50 -180.16 83.11 -37.02
C GLU A 50 -179.24 83.92 -36.06
N ASP A 51 -179.57 84.04 -34.76
CA ASP A 51 -178.72 84.70 -33.76
C ASP A 51 -177.51 83.85 -33.29
N SER A 52 -177.55 82.52 -33.46
CA SER A 52 -176.44 81.61 -33.13
C SER A 52 -175.31 81.63 -34.16
N LEU A 53 -175.61 82.01 -35.41
CA LEU A 53 -174.65 82.01 -36.51
C LEU A 53 -173.58 83.09 -36.34
N LYS A 54 -173.94 84.29 -35.87
CA LYS A 54 -172.97 85.36 -35.56
C LYS A 54 -172.03 84.97 -34.43
N ALA A 55 -172.55 84.41 -33.33
CA ALA A 55 -171.72 83.93 -32.22
C ALA A 55 -170.80 82.77 -32.64
N THR A 56 -171.27 81.87 -33.51
CA THR A 56 -170.49 80.73 -34.02
C THR A 56 -169.40 81.17 -35.01
N ILE A 57 -169.66 82.19 -35.84
CA ILE A 57 -168.64 82.81 -36.71
C ILE A 57 -167.57 83.52 -35.87
N GLU A 58 -167.94 84.25 -34.81
CA GLU A 58 -166.98 84.90 -33.92
C GLU A 58 -166.13 83.87 -33.17
N ASN A 59 -166.74 82.79 -32.67
CA ASN A 59 -166.03 81.72 -31.96
C ASN A 59 -165.09 80.94 -32.89
N SER A 60 -165.52 80.65 -34.13
CA SER A 60 -164.68 79.95 -35.10
C SER A 60 -163.48 80.78 -35.55
N LYS A 61 -163.63 82.12 -35.67
CA LYS A 61 -162.49 83.03 -35.88
C LYS A 61 -161.49 83.00 -34.73
N ASN A 62 -161.97 83.03 -33.48
CA ASN A 62 -161.11 82.94 -32.30
C ASN A 62 -160.37 81.59 -32.22
N ILE A 63 -161.07 80.48 -32.52
CA ILE A 63 -160.45 79.15 -32.56
C ILE A 63 -159.41 79.06 -33.68
N PHE A 64 -159.68 79.62 -34.86
CA PHE A 64 -158.73 79.63 -35.96
C PHE A 64 -157.45 80.43 -35.62
N LEU A 65 -157.59 81.57 -34.93
CA LEU A 65 -156.45 82.34 -34.43
C LEU A 65 -155.64 81.57 -33.38
N GLU A 66 -156.29 80.89 -32.44
CA GLU A 66 -155.61 80.03 -31.45
C GLU A 66 -154.89 78.84 -32.12
N ILE A 67 -155.50 78.22 -33.14
CA ILE A 67 -154.86 77.15 -33.91
C ILE A 67 -153.61 77.67 -34.62
N LYS A 68 -153.68 78.85 -35.24
CA LYS A 68 -152.54 79.45 -35.95
C LYS A 68 -151.40 79.83 -34.99
N LEU A 69 -151.74 80.36 -33.81
CA LEU A 69 -150.77 80.66 -32.75
C LEU A 69 -150.11 79.38 -32.21
N ASN A 70 -150.89 78.34 -31.95
CA ASN A 70 -150.37 77.07 -31.44
C ASN A 70 -149.55 76.33 -32.49
N GLN A 71 -149.91 76.40 -33.76
CA GLN A 71 -149.11 75.83 -34.86
C GLN A 71 -147.75 76.53 -34.98
N LYS A 72 -147.69 77.84 -34.72
CA LYS A 72 -146.43 78.57 -34.61
C LYS A 72 -145.62 78.12 -33.38
N ALA A 73 -146.26 77.99 -32.21
CA ALA A 73 -145.58 77.52 -31.00
C ALA A 73 -145.07 76.07 -31.11
N THR A 74 -145.81 75.17 -31.78
CA THR A 74 -145.37 73.79 -31.99
C THR A 74 -144.23 73.68 -33.00
N THR A 75 -144.21 74.54 -34.03
CA THR A 75 -143.09 74.57 -34.98
C THR A 75 -141.82 75.14 -34.35
N GLU A 76 -141.93 76.19 -33.52
CA GLU A 76 -140.80 76.73 -32.73
C GLU A 76 -140.26 75.68 -31.74
N LEU A 77 -141.14 74.96 -31.02
CA LEU A 77 -140.73 73.86 -30.13
C LEU A 77 -140.08 72.69 -30.88
N LEU A 78 -140.56 72.35 -32.08
CA LEU A 78 -139.96 71.30 -32.90
C LEU A 78 -138.53 71.67 -33.32
N GLU A 79 -138.31 72.93 -33.67
CA GLU A 79 -137.00 73.46 -34.02
C GLU A 79 -136.04 73.45 -32.82
N GLU A 80 -136.53 73.82 -31.62
CA GLU A 80 -135.78 73.73 -30.36
C GLU A 80 -135.42 72.27 -30.01
N VAL A 81 -136.38 71.35 -30.10
CA VAL A 81 -136.15 69.91 -29.85
C VAL A 81 -135.12 69.34 -30.83
N ASN A 82 -135.19 69.71 -32.12
CA ASN A 82 -134.23 69.25 -33.11
C ASN A 82 -132.83 69.82 -32.86
N GLY A 83 -132.74 71.10 -32.46
CA GLY A 83 -131.48 71.73 -32.06
C GLY A 83 -130.83 71.02 -30.88
N ILE A 84 -131.62 70.58 -29.89
CA ILE A 84 -131.06 69.85 -28.75
C ILE A 84 -130.73 68.39 -29.10
N TYR A 85 -131.48 67.75 -30.00
CA TYR A 85 -131.14 66.42 -30.50
C TYR A 85 -129.74 66.40 -31.16
N GLU A 86 -129.44 67.38 -32.03
CA GLU A 86 -128.12 67.50 -32.64
C GLU A 86 -127.01 67.80 -31.61
N GLN A 87 -127.31 68.60 -30.57
CA GLN A 87 -126.37 68.79 -29.47
C GLN A 87 -126.13 67.50 -28.67
N ALA A 88 -127.16 66.71 -28.38
CA ALA A 88 -127.02 65.43 -27.68
C ALA A 88 -126.20 64.43 -28.52
N ARG A 89 -126.41 64.42 -29.84
CA ARG A 89 -125.64 63.59 -30.78
C ARG A 89 -124.16 63.95 -30.76
N THR A 90 -123.81 65.23 -30.93
CA THR A 90 -122.40 65.68 -30.90
C THR A 90 -121.72 65.40 -29.56
N LEU A 91 -122.45 65.50 -28.45
CA LEU A 91 -121.94 65.14 -27.12
C LEU A 91 -121.66 63.63 -27.00
N LEU A 92 -122.54 62.77 -27.51
CA LEU A 92 -122.29 61.32 -27.55
C LEU A 92 -121.05 60.97 -28.38
N GLU A 93 -120.86 61.62 -29.53
CA GLU A 93 -119.66 61.46 -30.36
C GLU A 93 -118.40 61.96 -29.65
N SER A 94 -118.49 63.05 -28.88
CA SER A 94 -117.35 63.54 -28.08
C SER A 94 -117.00 62.60 -26.93
N ARG A 95 -118.01 61.97 -26.31
CA ARG A 95 -117.82 60.98 -25.25
C ARG A 95 -117.15 59.72 -25.77
N SER A 96 -117.59 59.19 -26.91
CA SER A 96 -116.99 57.99 -27.48
C SER A 96 -115.52 58.21 -27.87
N LYS A 97 -115.19 59.39 -28.41
CA LYS A 97 -113.79 59.80 -28.65
C LYS A 97 -112.98 59.85 -27.35
N LEU A 98 -113.53 60.45 -26.30
CA LEU A 98 -112.85 60.53 -25.00
C LEU A 98 -112.63 59.14 -24.38
N GLU A 99 -113.59 58.23 -24.50
CA GLU A 99 -113.44 56.84 -24.03
C GLU A 99 -112.35 56.09 -24.81
N ALA A 100 -112.23 56.34 -26.12
CA ALA A 100 -111.14 55.80 -26.93
C ALA A 100 -109.77 56.35 -26.50
N ASP A 101 -109.63 57.66 -26.31
CA ASP A 101 -108.38 58.29 -25.87
C ASP A 101 -107.93 57.78 -24.49
N ILE A 102 -108.89 57.56 -23.57
CA ILE A 102 -108.61 56.98 -22.24
C ILE A 102 -108.13 55.53 -22.36
N ALA A 103 -108.75 54.74 -23.24
CA ALA A 103 -108.33 53.36 -23.47
C ALA A 103 -106.91 53.28 -24.06
N GLU A 104 -106.60 54.15 -25.03
CA GLU A 104 -105.26 54.26 -25.62
C GLU A 104 -104.23 54.67 -24.56
N THR A 105 -104.52 55.72 -23.77
CA THR A 105 -103.62 56.18 -22.70
C THR A 105 -103.33 55.09 -21.68
N ARG A 106 -104.35 54.28 -21.29
CA ARG A 106 -104.16 53.14 -20.38
C ARG A 106 -103.27 52.07 -20.98
N SER A 107 -103.44 51.78 -22.26
CA SER A 107 -102.59 50.81 -22.97
C SER A 107 -101.13 51.28 -23.01
N SER A 108 -100.88 52.54 -23.37
CA SER A 108 -99.52 53.11 -23.36
C SER A 108 -98.89 53.11 -21.95
N LEU A 109 -99.68 53.39 -20.91
CA LEU A 109 -99.21 53.37 -19.52
C LEU A 109 -98.85 51.94 -19.08
N GLN A 110 -99.63 50.93 -19.49
CA GLN A 110 -99.31 49.53 -19.22
C GLN A 110 -98.01 49.09 -19.91
N VAL A 111 -97.81 49.48 -21.18
CA VAL A 111 -96.55 49.22 -21.89
C VAL A 111 -95.37 49.87 -21.17
N SER A 112 -95.51 51.15 -20.79
CA SER A 112 -94.46 51.87 -20.07
C SER A 112 -94.12 51.24 -18.71
N ASN A 113 -95.12 50.77 -17.97
CA ASN A 113 -94.89 50.07 -16.70
C ASN A 113 -94.14 48.74 -16.89
N ASN A 114 -94.47 47.99 -17.94
CA ASN A 114 -93.75 46.76 -18.26
C ASN A 114 -92.28 47.05 -18.62
N GLU A 115 -92.01 48.08 -19.42
CA GLU A 115 -90.65 48.51 -19.75
C GLU A 115 -89.85 48.96 -18.53
N ILE A 116 -90.49 49.63 -17.57
CA ILE A 116 -89.86 50.02 -16.29
C ILE A 116 -89.49 48.79 -15.48
N ALA A 117 -90.38 47.79 -15.39
CA ALA A 117 -90.11 46.55 -14.67
C ALA A 117 -88.95 45.76 -15.30
N GLU A 118 -88.90 45.66 -16.63
CA GLU A 118 -87.78 45.03 -17.35
C GLU A 118 -86.46 45.77 -17.11
N ARG A 119 -86.47 47.11 -17.16
CA ARG A 119 -85.27 47.93 -16.86
C ARG A 119 -84.79 47.75 -15.42
N ASP A 120 -85.69 47.68 -14.45
CA ASP A 120 -85.33 47.45 -13.04
C ASP A 120 -84.69 46.07 -12.84
N GLN A 121 -85.21 45.04 -13.51
CA GLN A 121 -84.63 43.70 -13.48
C GLN A 121 -83.24 43.66 -14.12
N LEU A 122 -83.08 44.28 -15.29
CA LEU A 122 -81.76 44.41 -15.94
C LEU A 122 -80.77 45.20 -15.06
N GLY A 123 -81.24 46.24 -14.35
CA GLY A 123 -80.43 47.00 -13.41
C GLY A 123 -79.91 46.15 -12.24
N LYS A 124 -80.78 45.30 -11.68
CA LYS A 124 -80.41 44.34 -10.62
C LYS A 124 -79.40 43.31 -11.11
N GLU A 125 -79.60 42.73 -12.29
CA GLU A 125 -78.67 41.77 -12.88
C GLU A 125 -77.30 42.39 -13.19
N ALA A 126 -77.28 43.63 -13.69
CA ALA A 126 -76.04 44.38 -13.92
C ALA A 126 -75.28 44.64 -12.61
N LEU A 127 -75.97 45.00 -11.53
CA LEU A 127 -75.36 45.19 -10.21
C LEU A 127 -74.73 43.91 -9.66
N VAL A 128 -75.39 42.77 -9.82
CA VAL A 128 -74.83 41.46 -9.41
C VAL A 128 -73.54 41.18 -10.17
N LYS A 129 -73.54 41.31 -11.50
CA LYS A 129 -72.35 41.10 -12.32
C LYS A 129 -71.20 42.05 -11.98
N ILE A 130 -71.49 43.32 -11.69
CA ILE A 130 -70.48 44.30 -11.26
C ILE A 130 -69.83 43.87 -9.95
N ASN A 131 -70.61 43.39 -8.98
CA ASN A 131 -70.08 42.92 -7.70
C ASN A 131 -69.23 41.65 -7.86
N GLU A 132 -69.67 40.68 -8.67
CA GLU A 132 -68.90 39.47 -8.98
C GLU A 132 -67.56 39.81 -9.64
N LEU A 133 -67.56 40.70 -10.63
CA LEU A 133 -66.33 41.17 -11.29
C LEU A 133 -65.41 41.91 -10.31
N SER A 134 -65.98 42.74 -9.43
CA SER A 134 -65.20 43.44 -8.40
C SER A 134 -64.53 42.45 -7.45
N GLN A 135 -65.24 41.44 -6.96
CA GLN A 135 -64.69 40.40 -6.08
C GLN A 135 -63.61 39.56 -6.79
N LEU A 136 -63.87 39.16 -8.05
CA LEU A 136 -62.89 38.43 -8.85
C LEU A 136 -61.62 39.26 -9.06
N SER A 137 -61.76 40.56 -9.37
CA SER A 137 -60.62 41.45 -9.54
C SER A 137 -59.79 41.56 -8.26
N ALA A 138 -60.43 41.76 -7.10
CA ALA A 138 -59.74 41.83 -5.81
C ALA A 138 -58.99 40.54 -5.48
N SER A 139 -59.62 39.38 -5.74
CA SER A 139 -58.97 38.07 -5.58
C SER A 139 -57.75 37.93 -6.49
N LYS A 140 -57.85 38.35 -7.75
CA LYS A 140 -56.72 38.27 -8.71
C LYS A 140 -55.59 39.22 -8.36
N TYR A 141 -55.88 40.42 -7.86
CA TYR A 141 -54.85 41.34 -7.36
C TYR A 141 -54.10 40.75 -6.16
N SER A 142 -54.80 40.13 -5.22
CA SER A 142 -54.16 39.44 -4.08
C SER A 142 -53.28 38.27 -4.54
N GLU A 143 -53.74 37.47 -5.51
CA GLU A 143 -52.93 36.39 -6.10
C GLU A 143 -51.65 36.94 -6.77
N ILE A 144 -51.76 38.03 -7.52
CA ILE A 144 -50.59 38.69 -8.13
C ILE A 144 -49.60 39.17 -7.07
N GLU A 145 -50.08 39.79 -6.00
CA GLU A 145 -49.24 40.30 -4.90
C GLU A 145 -48.47 39.16 -4.20
N THR A 146 -49.13 38.03 -3.95
CA THR A 146 -48.46 36.84 -3.39
C THR A 146 -47.36 36.31 -4.32
N LYS A 147 -47.64 36.17 -5.62
CA LYS A 147 -46.64 35.72 -6.60
C LYS A 147 -45.47 36.70 -6.73
N LEU A 148 -45.71 38.00 -6.60
CA LEU A 148 -44.66 39.02 -6.64
C LEU A 148 -43.70 38.86 -5.45
N ASN A 149 -44.26 38.62 -4.26
CA ASN A 149 -43.47 38.33 -3.06
C ASN A 149 -42.65 37.04 -3.21
N ASP A 150 -43.25 35.97 -3.74
CA ASP A 150 -42.54 34.71 -3.99
C ASP A 150 -41.36 34.90 -4.96
N ILE A 151 -41.54 35.68 -6.03
CA ILE A 151 -40.47 36.02 -6.98
C ILE A 151 -39.35 36.79 -6.29
N SER A 152 -39.68 37.77 -5.43
CA SER A 152 -38.69 38.54 -4.69
C SER A 152 -37.85 37.66 -3.74
N VAL A 153 -38.48 36.68 -3.09
CA VAL A 153 -37.78 35.71 -2.24
C VAL A 153 -36.86 34.82 -3.07
N LEU A 154 -37.34 34.30 -4.20
CA LEU A 154 -36.55 33.47 -5.10
C LEU A 154 -35.35 34.22 -5.70
N GLU A 155 -35.50 35.49 -6.06
CA GLU A 155 -34.41 36.32 -6.57
C GLU A 155 -33.30 36.48 -5.51
N THR A 156 -33.69 36.65 -4.24
CA THR A 156 -32.75 36.76 -3.12
C THR A 156 -31.97 35.46 -2.93
N GLN A 157 -32.67 34.32 -2.91
CA GLN A 157 -32.05 32.99 -2.81
C GLN A 157 -31.10 32.71 -3.99
N TYR A 158 -31.50 33.07 -5.21
CA TYR A 158 -30.66 32.92 -6.40
C TYR A 158 -29.36 33.73 -6.30
N LYS A 159 -29.42 34.98 -5.82
CA LYS A 159 -28.23 35.82 -5.60
C LYS A 159 -27.30 35.22 -4.56
N GLU A 160 -27.83 34.70 -3.46
CA GLU A 160 -27.01 34.02 -2.44
C GLU A 160 -26.30 32.79 -3.00
N ILE A 161 -26.98 31.99 -3.82
CA ILE A 161 -26.38 30.83 -4.50
C ILE A 161 -25.25 31.27 -5.43
N LEU A 162 -25.47 32.33 -6.22
CA LEU A 162 -24.45 32.89 -7.12
C LEU A 162 -23.19 33.35 -6.36
N VAL A 163 -23.36 34.01 -5.22
CA VAL A 163 -22.23 34.43 -4.38
C VAL A 163 -21.45 33.23 -3.88
N ARG A 164 -22.12 32.17 -3.40
CA ARG A 164 -21.45 30.94 -2.95
C ARG A 164 -20.76 30.19 -4.10
N LEU A 165 -21.33 30.20 -5.29
CA LEU A 165 -20.76 29.53 -6.46
C LEU A 165 -19.45 30.17 -6.91
N ASN A 166 -19.42 31.51 -6.89
CA ASN A 166 -18.32 32.36 -7.32
C ASN A 166 -17.37 32.74 -6.17
N ASP A 167 -17.54 32.14 -4.99
CA ASP A 167 -16.67 32.40 -3.85
C ASP A 167 -15.22 31.97 -4.20
N PRO A 168 -14.23 32.87 -4.08
CA PRO A 168 -12.87 32.58 -4.51
C PRO A 168 -12.14 31.55 -3.63
N GLU A 169 -12.63 31.26 -2.42
CA GLU A 169 -12.03 30.27 -1.51
C GLU A 169 -12.81 28.94 -1.51
N ASN A 170 -14.15 29.00 -1.57
CA ASN A 170 -15.03 27.86 -1.37
C ASN A 170 -15.96 27.58 -2.56
N GLY A 171 -15.88 28.38 -3.62
CA GLY A 171 -16.65 28.21 -4.85
C GLY A 171 -16.22 26.99 -5.65
N ILE A 172 -16.89 26.77 -6.78
CA ILE A 172 -16.67 25.58 -7.61
C ILE A 172 -15.23 25.53 -8.14
N ASP A 173 -14.70 26.66 -8.61
CA ASP A 173 -13.34 26.72 -9.18
C ASP A 173 -12.24 26.55 -8.12
N ALA A 174 -12.47 27.06 -6.91
CA ALA A 174 -11.57 26.89 -5.78
C ALA A 174 -11.53 25.42 -5.33
N ASN A 175 -12.70 24.79 -5.16
CA ASN A 175 -12.80 23.36 -4.85
C ASN A 175 -12.20 22.49 -5.95
N LEU A 176 -12.41 22.84 -7.22
CA LEU A 176 -11.80 22.13 -8.34
C LEU A 176 -10.27 22.25 -8.34
N SER A 177 -9.75 23.44 -8.02
CA SER A 177 -8.30 23.70 -7.92
C SER A 177 -7.69 22.94 -6.75
N GLN A 178 -8.34 22.94 -5.59
CA GLN A 178 -7.94 22.18 -4.42
C GLN A 178 -7.96 20.68 -4.70
N SER A 179 -9.01 20.17 -5.37
CA SER A 179 -9.12 18.77 -5.78
C SER A 179 -7.99 18.36 -6.74
N LYS A 180 -7.64 19.22 -7.71
CA LYS A 180 -6.49 18.99 -8.61
C LYS A 180 -5.17 18.95 -7.83
N LYS A 181 -4.94 19.89 -6.91
CA LYS A 181 -3.74 19.93 -6.07
C LYS A 181 -3.62 18.66 -5.23
N THR A 182 -4.68 18.25 -4.55
CA THR A 182 -4.71 17.00 -3.75
C THR A 182 -4.47 15.77 -4.62
N ARG A 183 -5.01 15.72 -5.85
CA ARG A 183 -4.74 14.63 -6.80
C ARG A 183 -3.26 14.57 -7.18
N ASP A 184 -2.63 15.71 -7.43
CA ASP A 184 -1.22 15.77 -7.82
C ASP A 184 -0.31 15.38 -6.64
N GLU A 185 -0.63 15.84 -5.42
CA GLU A 185 0.03 15.39 -4.18
C GLU A 185 -0.12 13.88 -3.97
N LEU A 186 -1.32 13.32 -4.19
CA LEU A 186 -1.58 11.89 -4.08
C LEU A 186 -0.75 11.09 -5.10
N SER A 187 -0.57 11.61 -6.31
CA SER A 187 0.29 10.99 -7.32
C SER A 187 1.75 10.93 -6.87
N ALA A 188 2.26 12.02 -6.28
CA ALA A 188 3.63 12.06 -5.78
C ALA A 188 3.84 11.05 -4.63
N VAL A 189 2.90 10.99 -3.68
CA VAL A 189 2.92 10.00 -2.58
C VAL A 189 2.90 8.57 -3.10
N LYS A 190 2.11 8.29 -4.15
CA LYS A 190 2.07 6.97 -4.79
C LYS A 190 3.43 6.58 -5.39
N ASP A 191 4.12 7.52 -6.04
CA ASP A 191 5.42 7.26 -6.65
C ASP A 191 6.50 7.00 -5.57
N GLU A 192 6.47 7.76 -4.47
CA GLU A 192 7.35 7.53 -3.31
C GLU A 192 7.09 6.19 -2.63
N ALA A 193 5.82 5.84 -2.40
CA ALA A 193 5.43 4.55 -1.85
C ALA A 193 5.92 3.39 -2.74
N SER A 194 5.85 3.55 -4.06
CA SER A 194 6.33 2.55 -5.02
C SER A 194 7.84 2.37 -4.93
N LYS A 195 8.61 3.47 -4.81
CA LYS A 195 10.07 3.42 -4.61
C LYS A 195 10.43 2.76 -3.28
N LEU A 196 9.73 3.12 -2.20
CA LEU A 196 9.95 2.54 -0.87
C LEU A 196 9.68 1.03 -0.88
N HIS A 197 8.61 0.59 -1.54
CA HIS A 197 8.29 -0.82 -1.69
C HIS A 197 9.39 -1.61 -2.43
N ALA A 198 9.94 -1.03 -3.51
CA ALA A 198 11.07 -1.62 -4.24
C ALA A 198 12.32 -1.76 -3.34
N ASN A 199 12.66 -0.72 -2.57
CA ASN A 199 13.78 -0.75 -1.64
C ASN A 199 13.58 -1.80 -0.53
N ILE A 200 12.37 -1.91 0.03
CA ILE A 200 12.04 -2.92 1.04
C ILE A 200 12.19 -4.32 0.47
N SER A 201 11.77 -4.57 -0.77
CA SER A 201 11.95 -5.86 -1.43
C SER A 201 13.42 -6.21 -1.62
N GLN A 202 14.24 -5.24 -2.05
CA GLN A 202 15.70 -5.44 -2.17
C GLN A 202 16.34 -5.78 -0.82
N LEU A 203 16.03 -5.02 0.23
CA LEU A 203 16.54 -5.28 1.58
C LEU A 203 16.12 -6.66 2.10
N ARG A 204 14.90 -7.10 1.79
CA ARG A 204 14.43 -8.44 2.15
C ARG A 204 15.25 -9.52 1.44
N ASP A 205 15.47 -9.37 0.14
CA ASP A 205 16.21 -10.35 -0.66
C ASP A 205 17.70 -10.41 -0.25
N ASP A 206 18.31 -9.27 0.09
CA ASP A 206 19.66 -9.21 0.63
C ASP A 206 19.75 -9.84 2.04
N ALA A 207 18.76 -9.62 2.91
CA ALA A 207 18.69 -10.27 4.22
C ALA A 207 18.60 -11.80 4.10
N LEU A 208 17.87 -12.32 3.09
CA LEU A 208 17.82 -13.76 2.82
C LEU A 208 19.19 -14.30 2.38
N LYS A 209 19.90 -13.60 1.49
CA LYS A 209 21.27 -13.99 1.09
C LYS A 209 22.24 -13.96 2.27
N PHE A 210 22.18 -12.93 3.12
CA PHE A 210 23.04 -12.87 4.30
C PHE A 210 22.76 -14.03 5.27
N LYS A 211 21.48 -14.40 5.46
CA LYS A 211 21.11 -15.56 6.26
C LYS A 211 21.72 -16.85 5.69
N GLU A 212 21.65 -17.07 4.39
CA GLU A 212 22.26 -18.25 3.74
C GLU A 212 23.78 -18.27 3.95
N ASN A 213 24.45 -17.13 3.76
CA ASN A 213 25.90 -17.02 3.98
C ASN A 213 26.29 -17.29 5.44
N ILE A 214 25.49 -16.82 6.41
CA ILE A 214 25.73 -17.08 7.83
C ILE A 214 25.63 -18.58 8.14
N VAL A 215 24.61 -19.26 7.61
CA VAL A 215 24.44 -20.71 7.80
C VAL A 215 25.61 -21.49 7.19
N GLU A 216 26.11 -21.09 6.03
CA GLU A 216 27.27 -21.73 5.40
C GLU A 216 28.57 -21.47 6.19
N ALA A 217 28.76 -20.24 6.68
CA ALA A 217 29.89 -19.88 7.53
C ALA A 217 29.88 -20.65 8.85
N GLU A 218 28.71 -20.81 9.48
CA GLU A 218 28.52 -21.62 10.70
C GLU A 218 28.93 -23.08 10.46
N LYS A 219 28.44 -23.69 9.38
CA LYS A 219 28.81 -25.06 9.01
C LYS A 219 30.32 -25.21 8.81
N THR A 220 30.94 -24.25 8.14
CA THR A 220 32.40 -24.25 7.90
C THR A 220 33.18 -24.06 9.21
N SER A 221 32.70 -23.19 10.10
CA SER A 221 33.29 -22.96 11.42
C SER A 221 33.25 -24.21 12.29
N LEU A 222 32.11 -24.92 12.33
CA LEU A 222 31.97 -26.19 13.04
C LEU A 222 32.95 -27.25 12.50
N LEU A 223 33.03 -27.41 11.18
CA LEU A 223 33.99 -28.34 10.57
C LEU A 223 35.45 -27.98 10.91
N ASN A 224 35.79 -26.70 10.93
CA ASN A 224 37.13 -26.25 11.28
C ASN A 224 37.44 -26.46 12.77
N ARG A 225 36.46 -26.22 13.65
CA ARG A 225 36.59 -26.52 15.08
C ARG A 225 36.88 -28.00 15.31
N ASP A 226 36.11 -28.88 14.67
CA ASP A 226 36.28 -30.33 14.81
C ASP A 226 37.66 -30.78 14.27
N LYS A 227 38.16 -30.16 13.19
CA LYS A 227 39.54 -30.38 12.71
C LYS A 227 40.60 -29.92 13.71
N ILE A 228 40.43 -28.75 14.31
CA ILE A 228 41.37 -28.22 15.32
C ILE A 228 41.42 -29.16 16.51
N GLU A 229 40.27 -29.63 17.00
CA GLU A 229 40.20 -30.60 18.09
C GLU A 229 40.91 -31.91 17.75
N ALA A 230 40.74 -32.42 16.52
CA ALA A 230 41.47 -33.59 16.05
C ALA A 230 42.99 -33.36 16.01
N TYR A 231 43.45 -32.20 15.54
CA TYR A 231 44.88 -31.86 15.54
C TYR A 231 45.47 -31.66 16.93
N LEU A 232 44.72 -31.09 17.87
CA LEU A 232 45.13 -30.96 19.27
C LEU A 232 45.31 -32.34 19.90
N ASN A 233 44.33 -33.23 19.74
CA ASN A 233 44.40 -34.61 20.23
C ASN A 233 45.60 -35.37 19.63
N GLU A 234 45.88 -35.19 18.33
CA GLU A 234 47.03 -35.80 17.68
C GLU A 234 48.36 -35.22 18.18
N SER A 235 48.42 -33.90 18.38
CA SER A 235 49.60 -33.22 18.92
C SER A 235 49.89 -33.66 20.36
N GLU A 236 48.86 -33.85 21.18
CA GLU A 236 49.01 -34.34 22.55
C GLU A 236 49.58 -35.76 22.57
N LYS A 237 49.08 -36.65 21.71
CA LYS A 237 49.66 -38.00 21.53
C LYS A 237 51.13 -37.95 21.11
N GLN A 238 51.46 -37.09 20.16
CA GLN A 238 52.85 -36.93 19.70
C GLN A 238 53.75 -36.38 20.80
N LYS A 239 53.27 -35.44 21.61
CA LYS A 239 54.01 -34.91 22.77
C LYS A 239 54.34 -36.01 23.79
N VAL A 240 53.40 -36.91 24.08
CA VAL A 240 53.65 -38.07 24.95
C VAL A 240 54.73 -38.96 24.36
N ILE A 241 54.63 -39.33 23.07
CA ILE A 241 55.63 -40.16 22.39
C ILE A 241 57.02 -39.50 22.42
N ILE A 242 57.10 -38.19 22.17
CA ILE A 242 58.35 -37.43 22.22
C ILE A 242 58.92 -37.41 23.64
N SER A 243 58.09 -37.19 24.65
CA SER A 243 58.48 -37.25 26.05
C SER A 243 59.03 -38.62 26.43
N ASP A 244 58.42 -39.70 25.95
CA ASP A 244 58.89 -41.07 26.19
C ASP A 244 60.24 -41.32 25.51
N ILE A 245 60.43 -40.86 24.26
CA ILE A 245 61.71 -40.99 23.55
C ILE A 245 62.82 -40.19 24.24
N VAL A 246 62.54 -38.94 24.63
CA VAL A 246 63.49 -38.09 25.36
C VAL A 246 63.78 -38.70 26.74
N GLY A 247 62.76 -39.23 27.42
CA GLY A 247 62.90 -40.00 28.66
C GLY A 247 63.87 -41.17 28.47
N LEU A 248 63.66 -42.01 27.46
CA LEU A 248 64.50 -43.17 27.14
C LEU A 248 65.94 -42.81 26.74
N VAL A 249 66.13 -41.71 26.00
CA VAL A 249 67.46 -41.17 25.63
C VAL A 249 68.14 -40.55 26.84
N SER A 250 67.38 -39.90 27.73
CA SER A 250 67.89 -39.32 28.96
C SER A 250 68.20 -40.41 30.00
N ASP A 251 67.48 -41.53 30.05
CA ASP A 251 67.66 -42.60 31.01
C ASP A 251 68.84 -43.50 30.68
N SER A 252 70.04 -42.93 30.72
CA SER A 252 71.34 -43.61 30.85
C SER A 252 71.71 -44.61 29.76
N SER A 253 70.81 -44.99 28.85
CA SER A 253 70.98 -46.11 27.93
C SER A 253 72.07 -45.83 26.89
N LEU A 254 72.12 -44.62 26.35
CA LEU A 254 73.12 -44.25 25.35
C LEU A 254 74.53 -44.15 25.95
N ALA A 255 74.65 -43.49 27.11
CA ALA A 255 75.93 -43.41 27.83
C ALA A 255 76.37 -44.77 28.39
N ALA A 256 75.43 -45.63 28.80
CA ALA A 256 75.70 -46.99 29.23
C ALA A 256 76.18 -47.86 28.06
N ALA A 257 75.53 -47.79 26.90
CA ALA A 257 75.92 -48.51 25.69
C ALA A 257 77.33 -48.08 25.23
N PHE A 258 77.66 -46.78 25.27
CA PHE A 258 79.01 -46.31 24.95
C PHE A 258 80.05 -46.77 25.99
N LYS A 259 79.69 -46.79 27.29
CA LYS A 259 80.56 -47.31 28.36
C LYS A 259 80.85 -48.79 28.16
N GLU A 260 79.83 -49.59 27.84
CA GLU A 260 79.95 -51.02 27.59
C GLU A 260 80.88 -51.28 26.42
N ARG A 261 80.65 -50.61 25.28
CA ARG A 261 81.50 -50.76 24.10
C ARG A 261 82.95 -50.31 24.36
N LYS A 262 83.16 -49.23 25.11
CA LYS A 262 84.49 -48.79 25.56
C LYS A 262 85.18 -49.87 26.41
N ASN A 263 84.45 -50.52 27.32
CA ASN A 263 84.99 -51.57 28.18
C ASN A 263 85.34 -52.84 27.40
N GLU A 264 84.54 -53.22 26.40
CA GLU A 264 84.88 -54.31 25.47
C GLU A 264 86.17 -54.00 24.71
N LEU A 265 86.28 -52.79 24.16
CA LEU A 265 87.49 -52.35 23.45
C LEU A 265 88.71 -52.31 24.37
N ASN A 266 88.56 -51.94 25.65
CA ASN A 266 89.69 -51.94 26.60
C ASN A 266 90.29 -53.33 26.80
N LYS A 267 89.47 -54.39 26.78
CA LYS A 267 89.97 -55.77 26.85
C LYS A 267 90.81 -56.11 25.61
N SER A 268 90.32 -55.72 24.44
CA SER A 268 90.99 -55.96 23.16
C SER A 268 92.30 -55.15 23.05
N VAL A 269 92.29 -53.87 23.43
CA VAL A 269 93.49 -53.02 23.50
C VAL A 269 94.56 -53.64 24.40
N ASN A 270 94.17 -54.11 25.59
CA ASN A 270 95.11 -54.75 26.52
C ASN A 270 95.66 -56.07 25.95
N LEU A 271 94.84 -56.84 25.23
CA LEU A 271 95.26 -58.06 24.56
C LEU A 271 96.30 -57.75 23.46
N TRP A 272 96.06 -56.76 22.60
CA TRP A 272 97.02 -56.40 21.55
C TRP A 272 98.29 -55.75 22.10
N LEU A 273 98.19 -54.98 23.18
CA LEU A 273 99.36 -54.48 23.89
C LEU A 273 100.22 -55.64 24.40
N PHE A 274 99.60 -56.65 25.00
CA PHE A 274 100.30 -57.83 25.50
C PHE A 274 100.96 -58.62 24.37
N ILE A 275 100.24 -58.87 23.26
CA ILE A 275 100.78 -59.52 22.06
C ILE A 275 101.97 -58.72 21.50
N LEU A 276 101.86 -57.39 21.44
CA LEU A 276 102.95 -56.52 20.98
C LEU A 276 104.17 -56.66 21.88
N VAL A 277 104.02 -56.51 23.19
CA VAL A 277 105.14 -56.60 24.14
C VAL A 277 105.83 -57.97 24.05
N ILE A 278 105.05 -59.06 24.00
CA ILE A 278 105.60 -60.41 23.84
C ILE A 278 106.34 -60.55 22.52
N SER A 279 105.77 -60.06 21.41
CA SER A 279 106.39 -60.16 20.09
C SER A 279 107.75 -59.45 20.03
N VAL A 280 107.85 -58.27 20.66
CA VAL A 280 109.11 -57.52 20.74
C VAL A 280 110.13 -58.25 21.61
N ILE A 281 109.71 -58.84 22.74
CA ILE A 281 110.58 -59.64 23.60
C ILE A 281 111.10 -60.87 22.85
N LEU A 282 110.22 -61.61 22.15
CA LEU A 282 110.59 -62.80 21.39
C LEU A 282 111.58 -62.50 20.25
N VAL A 283 111.47 -61.34 19.60
CA VAL A 283 112.45 -60.89 18.60
C VAL A 283 113.77 -60.47 19.29
N SER A 284 113.68 -59.86 20.47
CA SER A 284 114.85 -59.32 21.18
C SER A 284 115.72 -60.39 21.85
N ILE A 285 115.13 -61.47 22.38
CA ILE A 285 115.88 -62.56 23.05
C ILE A 285 116.97 -63.19 22.17
N PRO A 286 116.69 -63.66 20.93
CA PRO A 286 117.73 -64.24 20.08
C PRO A 286 118.76 -63.20 19.64
N LEU A 287 118.35 -61.96 19.39
CA LEU A 287 119.28 -60.86 19.06
C LEU A 287 120.21 -60.53 20.24
N PHE A 288 119.69 -60.53 21.47
CA PHE A 288 120.46 -60.30 22.68
C PHE A 288 121.38 -61.49 23.01
N TRP A 289 120.91 -62.72 22.82
CA TRP A 289 121.72 -63.93 22.97
C TRP A 289 122.88 -63.96 21.97
N ASP A 290 122.62 -63.61 20.71
CA ASP A 290 123.64 -63.46 19.66
C ASP A 290 124.68 -62.38 20.04
N TYR A 291 124.24 -61.25 20.61
CA TYR A 291 125.14 -60.19 21.08
C TYR A 291 125.99 -60.61 22.30
N TYR A 292 125.39 -61.27 23.29
CA TYR A 292 126.06 -61.64 24.55
C TYR A 292 127.03 -62.82 24.40
N THR A 293 126.74 -63.79 23.54
CA THR A 293 127.59 -64.99 23.36
C THR A 293 128.85 -64.73 22.52
N GLY A 294 128.98 -63.56 21.88
CA GLY A 294 130.21 -63.14 21.20
C GLY A 294 130.70 -64.08 20.08
N SER A 295 129.90 -65.07 19.69
CA SER A 295 130.25 -66.05 18.67
C SER A 295 129.73 -65.57 17.32
N HIS A 296 130.63 -65.52 16.33
CA HIS A 296 130.43 -65.22 14.90
C HIS A 296 130.79 -63.79 14.45
N THR A 297 132.09 -63.47 14.45
CA THR A 297 132.64 -62.77 13.29
C THR A 297 132.44 -63.67 12.07
N ILE A 298 131.77 -63.18 11.02
CA ILE A 298 131.59 -63.90 9.75
C ILE A 298 132.97 -64.00 9.08
N THR A 299 133.74 -65.02 9.42
CA THR A 299 135.11 -65.22 8.91
C THR A 299 135.18 -66.24 7.77
N THR A 300 134.08 -66.93 7.45
CA THR A 300 134.03 -67.98 6.42
C THR A 300 132.82 -67.81 5.48
N PRO A 301 132.99 -67.89 4.13
CA PRO A 301 131.89 -67.75 3.17
C PRO A 301 130.79 -68.81 3.31
N SER A 302 131.07 -69.96 3.96
CA SER A 302 130.11 -71.04 4.19
C SER A 302 128.99 -70.69 5.19
N ASP A 303 129.18 -69.66 6.01
CA ASP A 303 128.24 -69.33 7.10
C ASP A 303 127.16 -68.32 6.67
N TRP A 304 127.20 -67.86 5.41
CA TRP A 304 126.21 -66.96 4.85
C TRP A 304 124.79 -67.56 4.79
N TRP A 305 124.68 -68.89 4.82
CA TRP A 305 123.38 -69.60 4.87
C TRP A 305 122.62 -69.38 6.19
N VAL A 306 123.30 -69.01 7.27
CA VAL A 306 122.68 -68.82 8.58
C VAL A 306 121.84 -67.53 8.63
N LEU A 307 122.20 -66.51 7.84
CA LEU A 307 121.49 -65.22 7.79
C LEU A 307 120.04 -65.31 7.26
N PRO A 308 119.76 -65.92 6.09
CA PRO A 308 118.38 -66.08 5.62
C PRO A 308 117.54 -66.98 6.54
N LEU A 309 118.14 -67.97 7.20
CA LEU A 309 117.43 -68.80 8.18
C LEU A 309 117.02 -67.98 9.42
N ARG A 310 117.92 -67.13 9.94
CA ARG A 310 117.62 -66.20 11.03
C ARG A 310 116.55 -65.18 10.62
N PHE A 311 116.63 -64.64 9.41
CA PHE A 311 115.61 -63.74 8.87
C PHE A 311 114.26 -64.42 8.71
N PHE A 312 114.22 -65.69 8.29
CA PHE A 312 112.98 -66.46 8.15
C PHE A 312 112.31 -66.76 9.50
N VAL A 313 113.10 -66.91 10.58
CA VAL A 313 112.57 -67.09 11.94
C VAL A 313 112.16 -65.75 12.57
N SER A 314 112.94 -64.67 12.36
CA SER A 314 112.65 -63.35 12.92
C SER A 314 111.57 -62.59 12.15
N SER A 315 111.40 -62.84 10.85
CA SER A 315 110.46 -62.13 9.98
C SER A 315 109.00 -62.32 10.42
N PRO A 316 108.46 -63.54 10.63
CA PRO A 316 107.09 -63.73 11.09
C PRO A 316 106.81 -63.02 12.43
N LEU A 317 107.78 -63.02 13.34
CA LEU A 317 107.67 -62.34 14.64
C LEU A 317 107.70 -60.80 14.49
N ALA A 318 108.53 -60.27 13.59
CA ALA A 318 108.56 -58.85 13.27
C ALA A 318 107.28 -58.38 12.54
N LEU A 319 106.75 -59.19 11.61
CA LEU A 319 105.45 -58.95 10.97
C LEU A 319 104.34 -58.91 12.03
N LEU A 320 104.34 -59.86 12.96
CA LEU A 320 103.38 -59.94 14.07
C LEU A 320 103.46 -58.71 14.97
N ALA A 321 104.67 -58.23 15.31
CA ALA A 321 104.86 -57.01 16.09
C ALA A 321 104.31 -55.76 15.40
N ILE A 322 104.56 -55.61 14.09
CA ILE A 322 104.04 -54.49 13.30
C ILE A 322 102.51 -54.56 13.18
N PHE A 323 101.96 -55.75 12.94
CA PHE A 323 100.53 -55.97 12.88
C PHE A 323 99.84 -55.68 14.23
N ALA A 324 100.40 -56.21 15.33
CA ALA A 324 99.91 -55.95 16.68
C ALA A 324 100.00 -54.46 17.03
N GLY A 325 101.05 -53.75 16.60
CA GLY A 325 101.16 -52.29 16.76
C GLY A 325 100.09 -51.51 16.01
N LYS A 326 99.79 -51.90 14.78
CA LYS A 326 98.71 -51.28 13.99
C LYS A 326 97.36 -51.54 14.65
N GLN A 327 97.08 -52.77 15.06
CA GLN A 327 95.81 -53.16 15.67
C GLN A 327 95.62 -52.55 17.06
N TYR A 328 96.69 -52.46 17.86
CA TYR A 328 96.67 -51.73 19.13
C TYR A 328 96.33 -50.26 18.90
N SER A 329 96.95 -49.60 17.92
CA SER A 329 96.70 -48.19 17.62
C SER A 329 95.27 -47.93 17.15
N THR A 330 94.70 -48.81 16.31
CA THR A 330 93.31 -48.66 15.82
C THR A 330 92.31 -48.87 16.93
N GLU A 331 92.49 -49.91 17.74
CA GLU A 331 91.58 -50.21 18.84
C GLU A 331 91.68 -49.18 19.97
N ARG A 332 92.88 -48.67 20.26
CA ARG A 332 93.07 -47.59 21.23
C ARG A 332 92.36 -46.32 20.78
N LEU A 333 92.45 -45.97 19.50
CA LEU A 333 91.74 -44.84 18.92
C LEU A 333 90.23 -45.03 19.00
N LEU A 334 89.71 -46.24 18.76
CA LEU A 334 88.29 -46.55 18.93
C LEU A 334 87.86 -46.42 20.39
N GLN A 335 88.64 -46.96 21.33
CA GLN A 335 88.38 -46.86 22.76
C GLN A 335 88.26 -45.39 23.21
N GLU A 336 89.21 -44.54 22.80
CA GLU A 336 89.21 -43.11 23.13
C GLU A 336 87.99 -42.40 22.54
N LYS A 337 87.57 -42.75 21.32
CA LYS A 337 86.36 -42.21 20.69
C LYS A 337 85.09 -42.59 21.47
N TYR A 338 84.94 -43.84 21.87
CA TYR A 338 83.78 -44.27 22.67
C TYR A 338 83.82 -43.67 24.09
N ALA A 339 85.00 -43.45 24.67
CA ALA A 339 85.14 -42.73 25.94
C ALA A 339 84.73 -41.25 25.82
N PHE A 340 85.06 -40.60 24.70
CA PHE A 340 84.61 -39.25 24.40
C PHE A 340 83.10 -39.19 24.20
N LYS A 341 82.52 -40.14 23.45
CA LYS A 341 81.06 -40.24 23.24
C LYS A 341 80.31 -40.48 24.56
N GLU A 342 80.78 -41.41 25.39
CA GLU A 342 80.24 -41.67 26.74
C GLU A 342 80.23 -40.39 27.59
N THR A 343 81.37 -39.71 27.67
CA THR A 343 81.52 -38.49 28.48
C THR A 343 80.63 -37.37 27.95
N THR A 344 80.61 -37.16 26.65
CA THR A 344 79.79 -36.12 26.00
C THR A 344 78.30 -36.39 26.20
N SER A 345 77.85 -37.64 26.07
CA SER A 345 76.45 -38.02 26.34
C SER A 345 76.05 -37.80 27.80
N ARG A 346 76.93 -38.10 28.77
CA ARG A 346 76.66 -37.85 30.19
C ARG A 346 76.56 -36.36 30.51
N VAL A 347 77.51 -35.56 30.01
CA VAL A 347 77.51 -34.11 30.20
C VAL A 347 76.29 -33.48 29.53
N HIS A 348 75.95 -33.93 28.31
CA HIS A 348 74.77 -33.46 27.60
C HIS A 348 73.48 -33.72 28.38
N LYS A 349 73.29 -34.94 28.93
CA LYS A 349 72.15 -35.26 29.81
C LYS A 349 72.06 -34.27 30.98
N SER A 350 73.17 -34.07 31.70
CA SER A 350 73.20 -33.15 32.85
C SER A 350 72.85 -31.72 32.45
N HIS A 351 73.30 -31.28 31.28
CA HIS A 351 73.00 -29.94 30.78
C HIS A 351 71.54 -29.79 30.36
N VAL A 352 70.96 -30.78 29.68
CA VAL A 352 69.54 -30.78 29.30
C VAL A 352 68.65 -30.79 30.53
N LEU A 353 68.95 -31.61 31.54
CA LEU A 353 68.20 -31.61 32.81
C LEU A 353 68.26 -30.25 33.52
N PHE A 354 69.45 -29.65 33.61
CA PHE A 354 69.61 -28.31 34.17
C PHE A 354 68.83 -27.24 33.39
N LEU A 355 68.84 -27.29 32.06
CA LEU A 355 68.11 -26.36 31.21
C LEU A 355 66.59 -26.52 31.38
N MET A 356 66.10 -27.76 31.46
CA MET A 356 64.68 -28.05 31.70
C MET A 356 64.20 -27.58 33.08
N GLU A 357 65.03 -27.73 34.10
CA GLU A 357 64.70 -27.29 35.48
C GLU A 357 64.70 -25.76 35.60
N LYS A 358 65.69 -25.08 35.02
CA LYS A 358 65.86 -23.63 35.18
C LYS A 358 65.02 -22.81 34.20
N PHE A 359 64.68 -23.37 33.03
CA PHE A 359 63.96 -22.68 31.97
C PHE A 359 62.81 -23.56 31.40
N PRO A 360 61.79 -23.88 32.22
CA PRO A 360 60.68 -24.72 31.78
C PRO A 360 59.87 -24.10 30.63
N GLU A 361 59.86 -22.77 30.53
CA GLU A 361 59.14 -22.04 29.47
C GLU A 361 59.80 -22.15 28.08
N LYS A 362 61.05 -22.62 28.00
CA LYS A 362 61.80 -22.79 26.74
C LYS A 362 61.91 -24.24 26.28
N ALA A 363 60.95 -25.08 26.65
CA ALA A 363 60.97 -26.52 26.37
C ALA A 363 61.18 -26.86 24.88
N GLU A 364 60.62 -26.07 23.96
CA GLU A 364 60.76 -26.31 22.52
C GLU A 364 62.19 -26.07 22.02
N GLU A 365 62.82 -24.97 22.41
CA GLU A 365 64.23 -24.67 22.08
C GLU A 365 65.16 -25.76 22.65
N ILE A 366 64.91 -26.19 23.90
CA ILE A 366 65.67 -27.23 24.57
C ILE A 366 65.50 -28.58 23.87
N PHE A 367 64.29 -28.88 23.39
CA PHE A 367 64.02 -30.09 22.61
C PHE A 367 64.80 -30.12 21.29
N PHE A 368 64.76 -29.03 20.50
CA PHE A 368 65.52 -28.94 19.26
C PHE A 368 67.04 -29.03 19.50
N PHE A 369 67.54 -28.35 20.53
CA PHE A 369 68.95 -28.47 20.94
C PHE A 369 69.34 -29.90 21.30
N THR A 370 68.49 -30.59 22.08
CA THR A 370 68.70 -31.99 22.48
C THR A 370 68.70 -32.90 21.26
N LYS A 371 67.71 -32.77 20.37
CA LYS A 371 67.61 -33.55 19.13
C LYS A 371 68.87 -33.39 18.28
N ASN A 372 69.27 -32.16 17.96
CA ASN A 372 70.43 -31.90 17.11
C ASN A 372 71.74 -32.40 17.75
N THR A 373 71.86 -32.29 19.07
CA THR A 373 73.06 -32.75 19.78
C THR A 373 73.13 -34.28 19.83
N VAL A 374 72.02 -34.97 20.10
CA VAL A 374 71.95 -36.44 20.07
C VAL A 374 72.24 -36.95 18.66
N GLU A 375 71.65 -36.32 17.63
CA GLU A 375 71.94 -36.65 16.23
C GLU A 375 73.43 -36.48 15.93
N SER A 376 74.05 -35.38 16.36
CA SER A 376 75.49 -35.16 16.19
C SER A 376 76.35 -36.20 16.92
N ILE A 377 76.01 -36.59 18.16
CA ILE A 377 76.77 -37.59 18.93
C ILE A 377 76.72 -38.97 18.23
N LEU A 378 75.58 -39.28 17.61
CA LEU A 378 75.37 -40.51 16.86
C LEU A 378 76.07 -40.48 15.49
N THR A 379 76.08 -39.33 14.79
CA THR A 379 76.49 -39.23 13.38
C THR A 379 77.90 -38.70 13.10
N ILE A 380 78.74 -38.39 14.11
CA ILE A 380 80.10 -37.82 13.87
C ILE A 380 80.83 -38.57 12.72
N PRO A 381 81.13 -37.89 11.61
CA PRO A 381 81.60 -38.52 10.38
C PRO A 381 83.06 -38.95 10.49
N PHE A 382 83.35 -40.05 9.81
CA PHE A 382 84.66 -40.63 9.62
C PHE A 382 85.61 -39.65 8.91
N GLU A 383 86.42 -38.89 9.65
CA GLU A 383 87.69 -38.41 9.13
C GLU A 383 88.82 -39.35 9.56
N ASN A 384 89.08 -40.34 8.70
CA ASN A 384 90.40 -40.95 8.62
C ASN A 384 91.37 -39.88 8.09
N LYS A 385 91.85 -38.97 8.95
CA LYS A 385 93.12 -38.33 8.66
C LYS A 385 94.12 -39.47 8.61
N LYS A 386 94.56 -39.82 7.40
CA LYS A 386 95.66 -40.76 7.13
C LYS A 386 96.90 -40.22 7.84
N THR A 387 97.02 -40.45 9.14
CA THR A 387 98.28 -40.29 9.85
C THR A 387 99.16 -41.39 9.31
N LYS A 388 99.92 -41.05 8.26
CA LYS A 388 101.02 -41.87 7.77
C LYS A 388 101.98 -42.05 8.94
N ILE A 389 101.90 -43.18 9.62
CA ILE A 389 102.94 -43.60 10.55
C ILE A 389 104.17 -43.85 9.68
N LYS A 390 105.06 -42.86 9.57
CA LYS A 390 106.35 -43.04 8.92
C LYS A 390 107.22 -43.85 9.87
N PHE A 391 107.23 -45.17 9.68
CA PHE A 391 108.29 -46.01 10.25
C PHE A 391 109.59 -45.66 9.52
N GLY A 392 110.51 -45.02 10.23
CA GLY A 392 111.80 -44.60 9.69
C GLY A 392 112.77 -45.77 9.61
N VAL A 393 112.60 -46.67 8.64
CA VAL A 393 113.66 -47.58 8.19
C VAL A 393 113.47 -47.82 6.68
N GLY A 394 114.52 -47.56 5.89
CA GLY A 394 114.43 -47.39 4.44
C GLY A 394 114.13 -48.65 3.63
N SER A 395 113.00 -48.65 2.93
CA SER A 395 112.86 -48.99 1.50
C SER A 395 111.39 -48.93 1.08
N LYS A 396 111.13 -48.48 -0.15
CA LYS A 396 109.78 -48.28 -0.72
C LYS A 396 108.95 -49.58 -0.79
N TRP A 397 109.62 -50.73 -0.85
CA TRP A 397 109.01 -52.07 -0.92
C TRP A 397 108.38 -52.53 0.41
N PHE A 398 108.97 -52.17 1.55
CA PHE A 398 108.40 -52.47 2.88
C PHE A 398 107.09 -51.69 3.15
N GLY A 399 106.94 -50.48 2.60
CA GLY A 399 105.74 -49.67 2.77
C GLY A 399 104.50 -50.22 2.07
N ASP A 400 104.68 -50.92 0.95
CA ASP A 400 103.58 -51.50 0.17
C ASP A 400 103.20 -52.91 0.67
N PHE A 401 104.15 -53.69 1.21
CA PHE A 401 103.89 -55.04 1.70
C PHE A 401 103.00 -55.07 2.98
N PHE A 402 103.03 -54.02 3.79
CA PHE A 402 102.22 -53.90 5.03
C PHE A 402 100.95 -53.05 4.87
N ASN A 403 100.65 -52.58 3.66
CA ASN A 403 99.36 -51.98 3.33
C ASN A 403 98.27 -53.06 3.14
N PHE A 404 98.08 -53.91 4.16
CA PHE A 404 96.88 -54.73 4.26
C PHE A 404 95.76 -53.84 4.82
N SER A 405 94.96 -53.26 3.90
CA SER A 405 93.68 -52.65 4.23
C SER A 405 92.67 -53.77 4.41
N GLY A 406 92.60 -54.34 5.62
CA GLY A 406 91.41 -55.04 6.06
C GLY A 406 90.31 -54.01 6.24
N GLU A 407 89.39 -53.94 5.28
CA GLU A 407 88.09 -53.32 5.48
C GLU A 407 87.39 -54.06 6.62
N ALA A 408 87.20 -53.38 7.75
CA ALA A 408 86.19 -53.81 8.69
C ALA A 408 84.84 -53.47 8.04
N GLU A 409 84.18 -54.50 7.51
CA GLU A 409 82.80 -54.46 7.03
C GLU A 409 81.90 -53.69 8.01
N ASP A 410 81.25 -52.67 7.45
CA ASP A 410 79.88 -52.25 7.70
C ASP A 410 79.39 -52.04 9.13
N ILE A 411 79.70 -50.85 9.66
CA ILE A 411 78.98 -50.20 10.78
C ILE A 411 77.63 -49.52 10.39
N PRO A 412 77.14 -49.43 9.12
CA PRO A 412 75.77 -48.97 8.86
C PRO A 412 74.68 -49.97 9.31
N ALA A 413 75.02 -51.24 9.53
CA ALA A 413 74.03 -52.29 9.82
C ALA A 413 73.37 -52.15 11.21
N LEU A 414 74.11 -51.72 12.23
CA LEU A 414 73.58 -51.58 13.60
C LEU A 414 72.73 -50.31 13.80
N ALA A 415 73.02 -49.24 13.06
CA ALA A 415 72.18 -48.03 13.07
C ALA A 415 70.83 -48.30 12.40
N ASN A 416 70.83 -49.08 11.31
CA ASN A 416 69.62 -49.50 10.62
C ASN A 416 68.83 -50.53 11.43
N GLU A 417 69.45 -51.46 12.15
CA GLU A 417 68.73 -52.42 13.00
C GLU A 417 68.06 -51.75 14.22
N PHE A 418 68.70 -50.72 14.81
CA PHE A 418 68.10 -49.93 15.89
C PHE A 418 66.95 -49.03 15.41
N LEU A 419 67.08 -48.43 14.22
CA LEU A 419 65.99 -47.64 13.63
C LEU A 419 64.83 -48.53 13.17
N ASP A 420 65.10 -49.72 12.61
CA ASP A 420 64.07 -50.62 12.09
C ASP A 420 63.24 -51.28 13.20
N LYS A 421 63.85 -51.65 14.34
CA LYS A 421 63.12 -52.10 15.53
C LYS A 421 62.21 -51.03 16.13
N THR A 422 62.49 -49.74 15.90
CA THR A 422 61.60 -48.64 16.32
C THR A 422 60.55 -48.27 15.27
N SER A 423 60.77 -48.55 13.98
CA SER A 423 59.78 -48.33 12.91
C SER A 423 58.80 -49.48 12.67
N ALA A 424 59.05 -50.67 13.21
CA ALA A 424 58.16 -51.84 13.11
C ALA A 424 56.79 -51.69 13.83
N LYS A 425 56.52 -50.53 14.45
CA LYS A 425 55.23 -50.18 15.06
C LYS A 425 54.55 -49.02 14.31
N ARG A 426 54.45 -49.10 12.98
CA ARG A 426 53.62 -48.18 12.18
C ARG A 426 52.26 -48.80 11.87
N LEU A 427 51.21 -48.15 12.37
CA LEU A 427 49.83 -48.25 11.86
C LEU A 427 49.79 -47.75 10.39
N PRO A 428 48.87 -48.28 9.56
CA PRO A 428 48.91 -48.08 8.11
C PRO A 428 48.63 -46.62 7.71
N LEU A 429 49.55 -46.05 6.92
CA LEU A 429 49.33 -44.83 6.13
C LEU A 429 48.30 -45.13 5.02
N LYS A 430 47.06 -44.66 5.19
CA LYS A 430 46.12 -44.55 4.07
C LYS A 430 46.59 -43.44 3.13
N SER A 431 46.86 -43.82 1.88
CA SER A 431 47.19 -42.94 0.77
C SER A 431 46.11 -41.86 0.57
N PHE A 432 46.52 -40.59 0.64
CA PHE A 432 45.73 -39.45 0.17
C PHE A 432 45.63 -39.50 -1.36
N LYS A 433 44.44 -39.79 -1.90
CA LYS A 433 44.09 -39.45 -3.29
C LYS A 433 43.89 -37.93 -3.38
N LYS A 434 44.63 -37.31 -4.28
CA LYS A 434 44.62 -35.88 -4.57
C LYS A 434 43.57 -35.62 -5.66
N ASP A 435 42.34 -35.30 -5.26
CA ASP A 435 41.33 -34.84 -6.22
C ASP A 435 41.59 -33.37 -6.56
N LYS A 436 41.87 -33.11 -7.85
CA LYS A 436 41.96 -31.77 -8.42
C LYS A 436 40.56 -31.17 -8.51
N PRO A 437 40.32 -29.92 -8.06
CA PRO A 437 39.14 -29.18 -8.47
C PRO A 437 39.31 -28.72 -9.93
N LYS A 438 38.46 -29.25 -10.82
CA LYS A 438 38.19 -28.64 -12.13
C LYS A 438 37.13 -27.55 -11.92
N GLY A 439 37.42 -26.34 -12.36
CA GLY A 439 36.38 -25.37 -12.73
C GLY A 439 36.54 -23.97 -12.15
N LEU A 440 37.46 -23.18 -12.70
CA LEU A 440 37.20 -21.75 -12.92
C LEU A 440 37.15 -21.54 -14.43
N LYS A 441 35.95 -21.27 -14.96
CA LYS A 441 35.77 -20.56 -16.22
C LYS A 441 35.28 -19.17 -15.89
N THR A 442 36.13 -18.19 -16.12
CA THR A 442 35.78 -16.78 -16.21
C THR A 442 35.40 -16.47 -17.67
N LYS A 443 34.10 -16.37 -17.92
CA LYS A 443 33.41 -15.30 -18.65
C LYS A 443 31.94 -15.67 -18.81
#